data_AF-A0A8H4LG98-F1
#
_entry.id   AF-A0A8H4LG98-F1
#
_cell.length_a   1.000
_cell.length_b   1.000
_cell.length_c   1.000
_cell.angle_alpha   90.00
_cell.angle_beta   90.00
_cell.angle_gamma   90.00
#
_symmetry.space_group_name_H-M   'P 1'
#
loop_
_entity.id
_entity.type
_entity.pdbx_description
1 polymer ?
#
loop_
_entity_poly.entity_id
_entity_poly.type
_entity_poly.pdbx_seq_one_letter_code
_entity_poly.pdbx_strand_id
1 'polypeptide(L)'
;EPTEEEALMMLGHGDDSAIPVPAVFMFVPGMPVVVNQNTHQGLKLVNGAAYTAVDVVPDKGRPGYRINKDTILHFGPPAGIVLVSETTKNFSFVGMPPGTILLTPISTKIECQRMRPWQQHNVSRRGLPCAAAFACTDYKVQARTLDRVVLELRGTRTTNINGQTVPSTCDPYSLYVQLSRCRSLDGIMLLSKARERDFIGNLVPKEMTQAKQRLEQLSEETVGAAESSWD
;
A
#
# COMPACT_ATOMS: atom_id res chain seq x y z
N GLU A 1 -13.47 9.29 27.95
CA GLU A 1 -12.40 8.41 27.40
C GLU A 1 -13.07 7.35 26.54
N PRO A 2 -12.42 6.85 25.47
CA PRO A 2 -13.01 5.79 24.64
C PRO A 2 -13.27 4.53 25.47
N THR A 3 -14.32 3.77 25.11
CA THR A 3 -14.62 2.48 25.75
C THR A 3 -13.61 1.41 25.33
N GLU A 4 -13.52 0.30 26.08
CA GLU A 4 -12.67 -0.84 25.70
C GLU A 4 -13.07 -1.42 24.34
N GLU A 5 -14.38 -1.51 24.08
CA GLU A 5 -14.92 -1.96 22.79
C GLU A 5 -14.55 -1.00 21.65
N GLU A 6 -14.66 0.31 21.87
CA GLU A 6 -14.25 1.32 20.89
C GLU A 6 -12.74 1.25 20.62
N ALA A 7 -11.91 1.03 21.66
CA ALA A 7 -10.47 0.86 21.53
C ALA A 7 -10.13 -0.42 20.74
N LEU A 8 -10.83 -1.53 20.99
CA LEU A 8 -10.64 -2.79 20.26
C LEU A 8 -11.03 -2.65 18.78
N MET A 9 -12.17 -2.00 18.50
CA MET A 9 -12.58 -1.73 17.12
C MET A 9 -11.62 -0.78 16.41
N MET A 10 -11.07 0.21 17.11
CA MET A 10 -10.02 1.08 16.59
C MET A 10 -8.71 0.33 16.31
N LEU A 11 -8.35 -0.69 17.08
CA LEU A 11 -7.20 -1.56 16.78
C LEU A 11 -7.47 -2.43 15.54
N GLY A 12 -8.71 -2.85 15.32
CA GLY A 12 -9.10 -3.59 14.11
C GLY A 12 -9.17 -2.74 12.84
N HIS A 13 -9.16 -1.41 12.96
CA HIS A 13 -9.23 -0.51 11.80
C HIS A 13 -7.87 -0.39 11.11
N GLY A 14 -7.78 -0.83 9.85
CA GLY A 14 -6.55 -0.82 9.06
C GLY A 14 -5.99 0.58 8.74
N ASP A 15 -4.85 0.61 8.04
CA ASP A 15 -4.33 1.83 7.42
C ASP A 15 -5.00 2.11 6.07
N ASP A 16 -5.11 3.39 5.73
CA ASP A 16 -5.57 3.87 4.43
C ASP A 16 -4.87 5.21 4.08
N SER A 17 -5.36 5.92 3.07
CA SER A 17 -4.81 7.22 2.66
C SER A 17 -5.00 8.33 3.70
N ALA A 18 -6.01 8.24 4.56
CA ALA A 18 -6.26 9.18 5.65
C ALA A 18 -5.54 8.76 6.95
N ILE A 19 -5.30 7.46 7.13
CA ILE A 19 -4.67 6.87 8.30
C ILE A 19 -3.45 6.05 7.83
N PRO A 20 -2.30 6.70 7.58
CA PRO A 20 -1.14 6.04 6.97
C PRO A 20 -0.37 5.13 7.94
N VAL A 21 -0.83 5.04 9.18
CA VAL A 21 -0.22 4.28 10.28
C VAL A 21 -1.01 2.99 10.52
N PRO A 22 -0.41 1.81 10.25
CA PRO A 22 -1.03 0.53 10.58
C PRO A 22 -1.26 0.38 12.09
N ALA A 23 -2.35 -0.29 12.47
CA ALA A 23 -2.63 -0.60 13.87
C ALA A 23 -1.64 -1.65 14.43
N VAL A 24 -1.26 -2.62 13.61
CA VAL A 24 -0.25 -3.64 13.91
C VAL A 24 0.79 -3.63 12.81
N PHE A 25 2.07 -3.57 13.19
CA PHE A 25 3.19 -3.62 12.25
C PHE A 25 4.04 -4.86 12.55
N MET A 26 4.02 -5.82 11.64
CA MET A 26 4.90 -6.99 11.71
C MET A 26 6.26 -6.64 11.11
N PHE A 27 7.33 -7.04 11.78
CA PHE A 27 8.69 -6.79 11.33
C PHE A 27 9.49 -8.10 11.24
N VAL A 28 10.19 -8.28 10.13
CA VAL A 28 11.23 -9.28 9.94
C VAL A 28 12.39 -8.60 9.20
N PRO A 29 13.65 -8.74 9.66
CA PRO A 29 14.79 -8.17 8.94
C PRO A 29 14.84 -8.62 7.49
N GLY A 30 15.08 -7.67 6.58
CA GLY A 30 15.11 -7.89 5.13
C GLY A 30 13.75 -7.78 4.44
N MET A 31 12.65 -7.55 5.17
CA MET A 31 11.33 -7.43 4.55
C MET A 31 11.22 -6.16 3.69
N PRO A 32 10.52 -6.22 2.54
CA PRO A 32 10.21 -5.03 1.77
C PRO A 32 9.18 -4.18 2.51
N VAL A 33 9.36 -2.86 2.47
CA VAL A 33 8.49 -1.87 3.11
C VAL A 33 8.19 -0.74 2.13
N VAL A 34 6.96 -0.21 2.18
CA VAL A 34 6.56 1.00 1.46
C VAL A 34 6.20 2.09 2.45
N VAL A 35 6.75 3.28 2.25
CA VAL A 35 6.40 4.47 3.04
C VAL A 35 5.02 4.96 2.61
N ASN A 36 4.12 5.18 3.57
CA ASN A 36 2.72 5.56 3.32
C ASN A 36 2.51 7.09 3.35
N GLN A 37 3.48 7.88 3.80
CA GLN A 37 3.36 9.33 3.88
C GLN A 37 4.70 10.04 3.70
N ASN A 38 4.68 11.21 3.08
CA ASN A 38 5.84 12.11 3.03
C ASN A 38 6.19 12.59 4.44
N THR A 39 7.37 12.23 4.93
CA THR A 39 7.90 12.72 6.23
C THR A 39 9.09 13.65 6.00
N HIS A 40 10.11 13.16 5.29
CA HIS A 40 11.32 13.93 4.99
C HIS A 40 11.72 13.74 3.53
N GLN A 41 11.16 14.56 2.64
CA GLN A 41 11.38 14.45 1.20
C GLN A 41 12.84 14.62 0.80
N GLY A 42 13.58 15.51 1.49
CA GLY A 42 15.02 15.69 1.29
C GLY A 42 15.84 14.43 1.60
N LEU A 43 15.33 13.57 2.50
CA LEU A 43 15.92 12.28 2.87
C LEU A 43 15.27 11.10 2.14
N LYS A 44 14.55 11.38 1.04
CA LYS A 44 13.85 10.40 0.19
C LYS A 44 12.74 9.60 0.88
N LEU A 45 12.37 9.93 2.12
CA LEU A 45 11.22 9.33 2.82
C LEU A 45 9.91 9.94 2.30
N VAL A 46 9.46 9.41 1.15
CA VAL A 46 8.28 9.88 0.41
C VAL A 46 7.23 8.78 0.27
N ASN A 47 5.97 9.17 0.17
CA ASN A 47 4.85 8.25 -0.03
C ASN A 47 5.05 7.41 -1.30
N GLY A 48 4.87 6.10 -1.18
CA GLY A 48 5.05 5.11 -2.23
C GLY A 48 6.50 4.64 -2.43
N ALA A 49 7.48 5.27 -1.78
CA ALA A 49 8.87 4.83 -1.89
C ALA A 49 9.08 3.47 -1.22
N ALA A 50 9.74 2.57 -1.95
CA ALA A 50 10.06 1.23 -1.51
C ALA A 50 11.45 1.15 -0.88
N TYR A 51 11.54 0.38 0.19
CA TYR A 51 12.74 0.15 0.98
C TYR A 51 12.84 -1.31 1.40
N THR A 52 14.03 -1.73 1.80
CA THR A 52 14.23 -2.92 2.62
C THR A 52 14.40 -2.49 4.07
N ALA A 53 13.59 -3.04 4.97
CA ALA A 53 13.74 -2.80 6.39
C ALA A 53 14.79 -3.75 6.97
N VAL A 54 15.86 -3.20 7.53
CA VAL A 54 17.02 -3.99 7.99
C VAL A 54 17.07 -4.14 9.49
N ASP A 55 16.52 -3.19 10.24
CA ASP A 55 16.50 -3.23 11.70
C ASP A 55 15.35 -2.38 12.26
N VAL A 56 15.04 -2.57 13.53
CA VAL A 56 14.08 -1.78 14.30
C VAL A 56 14.75 -1.28 15.57
N VAL A 57 14.50 -0.02 15.93
CA VAL A 57 14.98 0.56 17.19
C VAL A 57 13.82 0.48 18.20
N PRO A 58 13.85 -0.41 19.20
CA PRO A 58 12.76 -0.51 20.17
C PRO A 58 12.64 0.76 21.02
N ASP A 59 11.42 1.07 21.46
CA ASP A 59 11.20 2.12 22.45
C ASP A 59 11.63 1.60 23.83
N LYS A 60 12.59 2.28 24.47
CA LYS A 60 13.09 1.92 25.81
C LYS A 60 12.01 1.98 26.89
N GLY A 61 10.98 2.82 26.70
CA GLY A 61 9.85 2.93 27.63
C GLY A 61 8.81 1.82 27.49
N ARG A 62 8.91 0.97 26.45
CA ARG A 62 7.92 -0.06 26.13
C ARG A 62 8.61 -1.41 25.87
N PRO A 63 8.87 -2.19 26.93
CA PRO A 63 9.59 -3.45 26.79
C PRO A 63 8.84 -4.43 25.88
N GLY A 64 9.61 -5.30 25.22
CA GLY A 64 9.07 -6.39 24.42
C GLY A 64 8.76 -7.61 25.27
N TYR A 65 7.69 -8.31 24.93
CA TYR A 65 7.22 -9.53 25.57
C TYR A 65 7.46 -10.70 24.63
N ARG A 66 8.32 -11.65 25.04
CA ARG A 66 8.60 -12.84 24.23
C ARG A 66 7.41 -13.79 24.27
N ILE A 67 6.83 -14.10 23.12
CA ILE A 67 5.69 -15.02 23.00
C ILE A 67 6.17 -16.44 22.66
N ASN A 68 7.23 -16.57 21.86
CA ASN A 68 7.86 -17.85 21.54
C ASN A 68 9.36 -17.66 21.23
N LYS A 69 10.02 -18.68 20.68
CA LYS A 69 11.46 -18.65 20.38
C LYS A 69 11.86 -17.49 19.45
N ASP A 70 11.01 -17.15 18.49
CA ASP A 70 11.32 -16.30 17.34
C ASP A 70 10.42 -15.06 17.26
N THR A 71 9.55 -14.82 18.24
CA THR A 71 8.57 -13.72 18.23
C THR A 71 8.57 -12.94 19.54
N ILE A 72 8.72 -11.63 19.41
CA ILE A 72 8.62 -10.64 20.50
C ILE A 72 7.50 -9.67 20.13
N LEU A 73 6.58 -9.44 21.07
CA LEU A 73 5.48 -8.49 20.93
C LEU A 73 5.79 -7.21 21.71
N HIS A 74 5.62 -6.05 21.08
CA HIS A 74 5.75 -4.75 21.73
C HIS A 74 4.40 -4.03 21.79
N PHE A 75 4.05 -3.49 22.97
CA PHE A 75 2.81 -2.73 23.17
C PHE A 75 3.05 -1.23 22.96
N GLY A 76 3.18 -0.86 21.69
CA GLY A 76 3.39 0.49 21.20
C GLY A 76 4.40 0.52 20.06
N PRO A 77 4.56 1.67 19.39
CA PRO A 77 5.44 1.76 18.25
C PRO A 77 6.91 1.69 18.67
N PRO A 78 7.82 1.22 17.80
CA PRO A 78 9.25 1.34 18.03
C PRO A 78 9.67 2.81 18.04
N ALA A 79 10.88 3.12 18.51
CA ALA A 79 11.47 4.45 18.35
C ALA A 79 11.72 4.81 16.88
N GLY A 80 11.97 3.80 16.04
CA GLY A 80 12.05 3.94 14.59
C GLY A 80 12.35 2.62 13.89
N ILE A 81 12.32 2.64 12.56
CA ILE A 81 12.72 1.52 11.69
C ILE A 81 13.86 1.97 10.78
N VAL A 82 14.87 1.12 10.62
CA VAL A 82 16.04 1.38 9.79
C VAL A 82 15.78 0.80 8.40
N LEU A 83 15.86 1.68 7.40
CA LEU A 83 15.54 1.38 6.01
C LEU A 83 16.76 1.56 5.12
N VAL A 84 16.87 0.75 4.07
CA VAL A 84 17.88 0.89 3.01
C VAL A 84 17.22 0.81 1.64
N SER A 85 17.74 1.58 0.69
CA SER A 85 17.41 1.47 -0.73
C SER A 85 18.56 2.01 -1.58
N GLU A 86 18.47 1.82 -2.90
CA GLU A 86 19.44 2.39 -3.84
C GLU A 86 19.48 3.92 -3.77
N THR A 87 18.36 4.58 -3.42
CA THR A 87 18.29 6.05 -3.33
C THR A 87 18.94 6.59 -2.07
N THR A 88 19.17 5.75 -1.05
CA THR A 88 19.83 6.12 0.20
C THR A 88 21.29 5.70 0.25
N LYS A 89 21.82 5.03 -0.78
CA LYS A 89 23.20 4.46 -0.80
C LYS A 89 24.32 5.43 -0.42
N ASN A 90 24.15 6.71 -0.73
CA ASN A 90 25.14 7.76 -0.48
C ASN A 90 24.92 8.46 0.88
N PHE A 91 23.93 8.05 1.66
CA PHE A 91 23.69 8.60 2.99
C PHE A 91 24.67 8.03 4.00
N SER A 92 25.18 8.91 4.85
CA SER A 92 26.06 8.54 5.96
C SER A 92 25.70 9.42 7.15
N PHE A 93 25.18 8.78 8.20
CA PHE A 93 24.83 9.45 9.45
C PHE A 93 25.68 8.86 10.57
N VAL A 94 26.12 9.71 11.50
CA VAL A 94 26.88 9.27 12.67
C VAL A 94 26.05 8.30 13.50
N GLY A 95 26.61 7.13 13.79
CA GLY A 95 25.93 6.09 14.58
C GLY A 95 24.93 5.22 13.81
N MET A 96 24.86 5.33 12.49
CA MET A 96 24.05 4.45 11.63
C MET A 96 24.90 3.77 10.56
N PRO A 97 24.55 2.55 10.12
CA PRO A 97 25.22 1.91 8.98
C PRO A 97 25.12 2.79 7.71
N PRO A 98 26.18 2.87 6.88
CA PRO A 98 26.14 3.59 5.62
C PRO A 98 25.00 3.12 4.72
N GLY A 99 24.43 4.03 3.95
CA GLY A 99 23.32 3.73 3.05
C GLY A 99 21.95 3.63 3.72
N THR A 100 21.87 3.75 5.06
CA THR A 100 20.61 3.59 5.80
C THR A 100 19.97 4.93 6.17
N ILE A 101 18.65 4.90 6.40
CA ILE A 101 17.85 6.02 6.88
C ILE A 101 16.90 5.54 7.98
N LEU A 102 16.62 6.42 8.95
CA LEU A 102 15.67 6.13 10.03
C LEU A 102 14.30 6.69 9.68
N LEU A 103 13.26 5.85 9.70
CA LEU A 103 11.87 6.31 9.68
C LEU A 103 11.30 6.23 11.10
N THR A 104 10.90 7.38 11.64
CA THR A 104 10.33 7.50 12.99
C THR A 104 8.81 7.45 12.97
N PRO A 105 8.15 7.01 14.06
CA PRO A 105 6.71 7.05 14.18
C PRO A 105 6.15 8.47 14.06
N ILE A 106 4.94 8.57 13.52
CA ILE A 106 4.13 9.78 13.52
C ILE A 106 2.86 9.55 14.34
N SER A 107 2.15 10.62 14.67
CA SER A 107 0.80 10.55 15.25
C SER A 107 -0.22 11.09 14.25
N THR A 108 -1.23 10.30 13.93
CA THR A 108 -2.36 10.70 13.07
C THR A 108 -3.62 10.78 13.91
N LYS A 109 -4.43 11.82 13.70
CA LYS A 109 -5.76 11.95 14.32
C LYS A 109 -6.79 11.23 13.46
N ILE A 110 -7.61 10.40 14.09
CA ILE A 110 -8.72 9.68 13.47
C ILE A 110 -10.00 10.29 14.02
N GLU A 111 -10.65 11.10 13.21
CA GLU A 111 -11.88 11.78 13.60
C GLU A 111 -13.09 10.85 13.53
N CYS A 112 -14.09 11.09 14.39
CA CYS A 112 -15.37 10.43 14.28
C CYS A 112 -15.98 10.70 12.90
N GLN A 113 -16.53 9.67 12.28
CA GLN A 113 -17.16 9.79 10.96
C GLN A 113 -18.51 9.11 10.97
N ARG A 114 -19.44 9.63 10.17
CA ARG A 114 -20.79 9.06 10.02
C ARG A 114 -20.78 7.59 9.58
N MET A 115 -19.77 7.19 8.81
CA MET A 115 -19.58 5.80 8.35
C MET A 115 -19.02 4.87 9.43
N ARG A 116 -18.59 5.39 10.58
CA ARG A 116 -18.17 4.63 11.77
C ARG A 116 -19.03 5.08 12.96
N PRO A 117 -20.33 4.73 12.98
CA PRO A 117 -21.24 5.18 14.04
C PRO A 117 -20.86 4.63 15.43
N TRP A 118 -20.05 3.57 15.47
CA TRP A 118 -19.47 2.99 16.68
C TRP A 118 -18.31 3.80 17.26
N GLN A 119 -17.70 4.71 16.49
CA GLN A 119 -16.67 5.62 16.96
C GLN A 119 -17.32 6.87 17.55
N GLN A 120 -17.30 6.99 18.87
CA GLN A 120 -17.87 8.10 19.62
C GLN A 120 -16.83 9.18 19.94
N HIS A 121 -15.55 8.82 19.94
CA HIS A 121 -14.45 9.72 20.29
C HIS A 121 -13.42 9.87 19.17
N ASN A 122 -12.89 11.08 19.01
CA ASN A 122 -11.69 11.29 18.22
C ASN A 122 -10.53 10.57 18.92
N VAL A 123 -9.77 9.79 18.17
CA VAL A 123 -8.59 9.11 18.69
C VAL A 123 -7.34 9.55 17.93
N SER A 124 -6.16 9.28 18.49
CA SER A 124 -4.91 9.39 17.76
C SER A 124 -4.21 8.05 17.73
N ARG A 125 -3.66 7.70 16.57
CA ARG A 125 -2.82 6.53 16.38
C ARG A 125 -1.39 6.97 16.17
N ARG A 126 -0.48 6.43 16.99
CA ARG A 126 0.96 6.65 16.84
C ARG A 126 1.64 5.39 16.32
N GLY A 127 2.45 5.51 15.28
CA GLY A 127 3.14 4.39 14.68
C GLY A 127 3.92 4.74 13.42
N LEU A 128 4.56 3.73 12.84
CA LEU A 128 5.37 3.90 11.65
C LEU A 128 4.45 4.20 10.44
N PRO A 129 4.69 5.28 9.68
CA PRO A 129 3.91 5.57 8.47
C PRO A 129 4.41 4.73 7.29
N CYS A 130 4.42 3.42 7.46
CA CYS A 130 4.84 2.48 6.42
C CYS A 130 4.11 1.14 6.59
N ALA A 131 3.94 0.43 5.49
CA ALA A 131 3.38 -0.90 5.47
C ALA A 131 4.38 -1.90 4.89
N ALA A 132 4.24 -3.16 5.28
CA ALA A 132 4.97 -4.22 4.64
C ALA A 132 4.57 -4.31 3.16
N ALA A 133 5.56 -4.44 2.27
CA ALA A 133 5.37 -4.43 0.83
C ALA A 133 5.43 -5.84 0.21
N PHE A 134 5.18 -6.89 1.00
CA PHE A 134 5.03 -8.26 0.49
C PHE A 134 3.67 -8.49 -0.19
N ALA A 135 2.66 -7.72 0.20
CA ALA A 135 1.33 -7.70 -0.41
C ALA A 135 0.91 -6.23 -0.54
N CYS A 136 0.67 -5.79 -1.77
CA CYS A 136 0.26 -4.44 -2.05
C CYS A 136 -1.07 -4.46 -2.79
N THR A 137 -1.91 -3.47 -2.55
CA THR A 137 -3.04 -3.22 -3.44
C THR A 137 -2.52 -2.78 -4.80
N ASP A 138 -3.29 -3.06 -5.83
CA ASP A 138 -3.10 -2.56 -7.21
C ASP A 138 -2.82 -1.05 -7.25
N TYR A 139 -3.54 -0.25 -6.44
CA TYR A 139 -3.29 1.19 -6.29
C TYR A 139 -1.86 1.51 -5.84
N LYS A 140 -1.29 0.75 -4.88
CA LYS A 140 0.05 1.00 -4.32
C LYS A 140 1.19 0.49 -5.22
N VAL A 141 0.91 -0.37 -6.20
CA VAL A 141 1.90 -0.86 -7.18
C VAL A 141 1.79 -0.19 -8.55
N GLN A 142 0.83 0.72 -8.73
CA GLN A 142 0.69 1.47 -9.96
C GLN A 142 2.01 2.18 -10.30
N ALA A 143 2.41 2.11 -11.58
CA ALA A 143 3.69 2.60 -12.11
C ALA A 143 4.97 1.84 -11.70
N ARG A 144 4.87 0.73 -10.95
CA ARG A 144 6.02 -0.16 -10.71
C ARG A 144 6.07 -1.30 -11.71
N THR A 145 7.28 -1.73 -12.08
CA THR A 145 7.53 -2.98 -12.77
C THR A 145 8.23 -3.94 -11.80
N LEU A 146 7.74 -5.17 -11.73
CA LEU A 146 8.17 -6.22 -10.82
C LEU A 146 8.59 -7.43 -11.64
N ASP A 147 9.64 -8.14 -11.21
CA ASP A 147 10.15 -9.32 -11.93
C ASP A 147 9.28 -10.56 -11.68
N ARG A 148 8.70 -10.66 -10.48
CA ARG A 148 7.78 -11.73 -10.08
C ARG A 148 6.68 -11.17 -9.19
N VAL A 149 5.46 -11.64 -9.38
CA VAL A 149 4.28 -11.23 -8.62
C VAL A 149 3.38 -12.41 -8.31
N VAL A 150 2.76 -12.37 -7.13
CA VAL A 150 1.63 -13.23 -6.79
C VAL A 150 0.38 -12.35 -6.77
N LEU A 151 -0.62 -12.68 -7.58
CA LEU A 151 -1.83 -11.87 -7.78
C LEU A 151 -3.06 -12.56 -7.21
N GLU A 152 -3.91 -11.78 -6.53
CA GLU A 152 -5.26 -12.19 -6.12
C GLU A 152 -6.26 -11.36 -6.93
N LEU A 153 -6.71 -11.92 -8.06
CA LEU A 153 -7.55 -11.24 -9.04
C LEU A 153 -9.03 -11.26 -8.65
N ARG A 154 -9.34 -10.70 -7.47
CA ARG A 154 -10.70 -10.62 -6.92
C ARG A 154 -11.03 -9.19 -6.53
N GLY A 155 -12.32 -8.87 -6.50
CA GLY A 155 -12.77 -7.55 -6.07
C GLY A 155 -12.62 -7.33 -4.57
N THR A 156 -12.63 -6.05 -4.17
CA THR A 156 -12.35 -5.59 -2.80
C THR A 156 -13.52 -5.77 -1.82
N ARG A 157 -14.68 -6.24 -2.29
CA ARG A 157 -15.88 -6.44 -1.47
C ARG A 157 -16.28 -7.91 -1.45
N THR A 158 -17.05 -8.30 -0.45
CA THR A 158 -17.73 -9.61 -0.43
C THR A 158 -19.18 -9.44 -0.84
N THR A 159 -19.69 -10.36 -1.67
CA THR A 159 -21.09 -10.45 -2.08
C THR A 159 -21.64 -11.83 -1.75
N ASN A 160 -22.94 -11.92 -1.49
CA ASN A 160 -23.61 -13.21 -1.34
C ASN A 160 -24.14 -13.66 -2.70
N ILE A 161 -23.70 -14.82 -3.16
CA ILE A 161 -24.20 -15.46 -4.38
C ILE A 161 -24.66 -16.85 -3.99
N ASN A 162 -25.93 -17.16 -4.22
CA ASN A 162 -26.55 -18.45 -3.86
C ASN A 162 -26.34 -18.84 -2.39
N GLY A 163 -26.41 -17.88 -1.46
CA GLY A 163 -26.21 -18.10 -0.03
C GLY A 163 -24.74 -18.25 0.42
N GLN A 164 -23.78 -18.18 -0.52
CA GLN A 164 -22.36 -18.26 -0.22
C GLN A 164 -21.71 -16.87 -0.29
N THR A 165 -20.97 -16.50 0.75
CA THR A 165 -20.17 -15.27 0.75
C THR A 165 -18.94 -15.46 -0.12
N VAL A 166 -18.87 -14.72 -1.22
CA VAL A 166 -17.79 -14.79 -2.20
C VAL A 166 -17.23 -13.39 -2.49
N PRO A 167 -15.94 -13.24 -2.82
CA PRO A 167 -15.42 -11.94 -3.22
C PRO A 167 -16.08 -11.44 -4.52
N SER A 168 -16.32 -10.14 -4.61
CA SER A 168 -16.92 -9.49 -5.78
C SER A 168 -16.04 -9.64 -7.02
N THR A 169 -16.57 -9.27 -8.18
CA THR A 169 -15.82 -9.22 -9.43
C THR A 169 -14.68 -8.21 -9.32
N CYS A 170 -13.50 -8.57 -9.82
CA CYS A 170 -12.38 -7.65 -9.96
C CYS A 170 -12.68 -6.66 -11.09
N ASP A 171 -12.59 -5.35 -10.87
CA ASP A 171 -12.88 -4.38 -11.92
C ASP A 171 -11.82 -4.42 -13.03
N PRO A 172 -12.16 -4.04 -14.28
CA PRO A 172 -11.26 -4.24 -15.42
C PRO A 172 -10.00 -3.38 -15.33
N TYR A 173 -10.02 -2.26 -14.60
CA TYR A 173 -8.84 -1.42 -14.39
C TYR A 173 -7.90 -2.05 -13.38
N SER A 174 -8.42 -2.59 -12.28
CA SER A 174 -7.64 -3.32 -11.29
C SER A 174 -6.94 -4.53 -11.91
N LEU A 175 -7.66 -5.31 -12.72
CA LEU A 175 -7.07 -6.42 -13.48
C LEU A 175 -5.92 -5.96 -14.37
N TYR A 176 -6.15 -4.90 -15.15
CA TYR A 176 -5.12 -4.33 -16.02
C TYR A 176 -3.90 -3.86 -15.23
N VAL A 177 -4.10 -3.12 -14.14
CA VAL A 177 -3.01 -2.62 -13.30
C VAL A 177 -2.21 -3.79 -12.75
N GLN A 178 -2.85 -4.79 -12.14
CA GLN A 178 -2.20 -5.94 -11.51
C GLN A 178 -1.40 -6.78 -12.53
N LEU A 179 -2.01 -7.13 -13.65
CA LEU A 179 -1.37 -7.97 -14.68
C LEU A 179 -0.23 -7.23 -15.38
N SER A 180 -0.34 -5.92 -15.57
CA SER A 180 0.71 -5.10 -16.21
C SER A 180 1.90 -4.79 -15.31
N ARG A 181 1.91 -5.22 -14.04
CA ARG A 181 3.08 -4.99 -13.15
C ARG A 181 4.23 -5.95 -13.44
N CYS A 182 4.00 -7.07 -14.12
CA CYS A 182 5.04 -8.04 -14.45
C CYS A 182 5.36 -8.01 -15.95
N ARG A 183 6.64 -8.12 -16.32
CA ARG A 183 7.07 -8.11 -17.73
C ARG A 183 6.76 -9.40 -18.48
N SER A 184 6.59 -10.51 -17.77
CA SER A 184 6.33 -11.83 -18.36
C SER A 184 5.24 -12.57 -17.60
N LEU A 185 4.51 -13.43 -18.31
CA LEU A 185 3.54 -14.34 -17.70
C LEU A 185 4.22 -15.35 -16.76
N ASP A 186 5.45 -15.79 -17.07
CA ASP A 186 6.24 -16.68 -16.22
C ASP A 186 6.56 -16.07 -14.85
N GLY A 187 6.61 -14.74 -14.77
CA GLY A 187 6.77 -14.03 -13.50
C GLY A 187 5.47 -13.88 -12.71
N ILE A 188 4.31 -14.27 -13.25
CA ILE A 188 3.01 -14.15 -12.60
C ILE A 188 2.56 -15.49 -12.04
N MET A 189 2.26 -15.50 -10.74
CA MET A 189 1.55 -16.58 -10.07
C MET A 189 0.19 -16.08 -9.58
N LEU A 190 -0.86 -16.88 -9.73
CA LEU A 190 -2.17 -16.56 -9.15
C LEU A 190 -2.30 -17.23 -7.78
N LEU A 191 -2.67 -16.47 -6.75
CA LEU A 191 -2.91 -16.99 -5.41
C LEU A 191 -4.14 -17.91 -5.40
N SER A 192 -5.14 -17.57 -6.21
CA SER A 192 -6.36 -18.34 -6.41
C SER A 192 -6.59 -18.62 -7.89
N LYS A 193 -7.31 -19.70 -8.22
CA LYS A 193 -7.74 -19.97 -9.60
C LYS A 193 -8.54 -18.78 -10.16
N ALA A 194 -8.20 -18.36 -11.38
CA ALA A 194 -8.97 -17.34 -12.11
C ALA A 194 -10.43 -17.80 -12.27
N ARG A 195 -11.38 -16.87 -12.07
CA ARG A 195 -12.83 -17.14 -12.23
C ARG A 195 -13.29 -16.52 -13.54
N GLU A 196 -14.12 -17.23 -14.30
CA GLU A 196 -14.63 -16.73 -15.58
C GLU A 196 -15.27 -15.34 -15.46
N ARG A 197 -16.05 -15.11 -14.40
CA ARG A 197 -16.72 -13.81 -14.17
C ARG A 197 -15.79 -12.61 -14.01
N ASP A 198 -14.53 -12.83 -13.66
CA ASP A 198 -13.55 -11.74 -13.54
C ASP A 198 -12.96 -11.36 -14.91
N PHE A 199 -13.06 -12.22 -15.93
CA PHE A 199 -12.45 -11.98 -17.24
C PHE A 199 -13.47 -11.88 -18.37
N ILE A 200 -14.44 -12.79 -18.40
CA ILE A 200 -15.43 -12.91 -19.45
C ILE A 200 -16.54 -11.87 -19.21
N GLY A 201 -16.74 -10.98 -20.18
CA GLY A 201 -17.71 -9.89 -20.09
C GLY A 201 -17.28 -8.75 -19.17
N ASN A 202 -16.06 -8.80 -18.59
CA ASN A 202 -15.51 -7.73 -17.77
C ASN A 202 -14.91 -6.64 -18.67
N LEU A 203 -15.78 -5.83 -19.23
CA LEU A 203 -15.43 -4.82 -20.24
C LEU A 203 -15.25 -3.44 -19.59
N VAL A 204 -14.34 -2.66 -20.18
CA VAL A 204 -14.23 -1.24 -19.89
C VAL A 204 -15.57 -0.56 -20.19
N PRO A 205 -16.10 0.28 -19.28
CA PRO A 205 -17.33 1.04 -19.51
C PRO A 205 -17.32 1.78 -20.85
N LYS A 206 -18.46 1.81 -21.54
CA LYS A 206 -18.58 2.38 -22.90
C LYS A 206 -18.16 3.84 -22.96
N GLU A 207 -18.48 4.59 -21.91
CA GLU A 207 -18.15 6.02 -21.77
C GLU A 207 -16.63 6.24 -21.83
N MET A 208 -15.86 5.35 -21.21
CA MET A 208 -14.39 5.44 -21.17
C MET A 208 -13.77 5.03 -22.51
N THR A 209 -14.34 4.03 -23.19
CA THR A 209 -13.93 3.67 -24.55
C THR A 209 -14.15 4.81 -25.54
N GLN A 210 -15.32 5.47 -25.47
CA GLN A 210 -15.62 6.65 -26.30
C GLN A 210 -14.69 7.83 -25.98
N ALA A 211 -14.42 8.08 -24.70
CA ALA A 211 -13.50 9.13 -24.28
C ALA A 211 -12.07 8.88 -24.81
N LYS A 212 -11.59 7.63 -24.76
CA LYS A 212 -10.28 7.25 -25.32
C LYS A 212 -10.21 7.49 -26.83
N GLN A 213 -11.22 7.06 -27.58
CA GLN A 213 -11.28 7.28 -29.03
C GLN A 213 -11.25 8.77 -29.39
N ARG A 214 -11.99 9.60 -28.64
CA ARG A 214 -11.97 11.05 -28.82
C ARG A 214 -10.58 11.65 -28.55
N LEU A 215 -9.88 11.17 -27.53
CA LEU A 215 -8.53 11.63 -27.22
C LEU A 215 -7.51 11.23 -28.30
N GLU A 216 -7.62 10.04 -28.87
CA GLU A 216 -6.80 9.60 -29.99
C GLU A 216 -7.03 10.49 -31.22
N GLN A 217 -8.29 10.76 -31.59
CA GLN A 217 -8.62 11.67 -32.69
C GLN A 217 -8.03 13.07 -32.48
N LEU A 218 -8.22 13.65 -31.29
CA LEU A 218 -7.66 14.97 -30.97
C LEU A 218 -6.11 14.98 -31.01
N SER A 219 -5.47 13.88 -30.63
CA SER A 219 -4.02 13.73 -30.72
C SER A 219 -3.55 13.73 -32.16
N GLU A 220 -4.21 12.98 -33.04
CA GLU A 220 -3.90 12.92 -34.48
C GLU A 220 -4.10 14.28 -35.14
N GLU A 221 -5.20 14.98 -34.84
CA GLU A 221 -5.47 16.34 -35.32
C GLU A 221 -4.38 17.32 -34.86
N THR A 222 -3.94 17.21 -33.61
CA THR A 222 -2.89 18.07 -33.03
C THR A 222 -1.53 17.82 -33.70
N VAL A 223 -1.16 16.55 -33.90
CA VAL A 223 0.10 16.17 -34.57
C VAL A 223 0.08 16.62 -36.03
N GLY A 224 -1.01 16.39 -36.76
CA GLY A 224 -1.13 16.80 -38.16
C GLY A 224 -1.09 18.32 -38.35
N ALA A 225 -1.74 19.08 -37.47
CA ALA A 225 -1.68 20.54 -37.50
C ALA A 225 -0.27 21.08 -37.16
N ALA A 226 0.44 20.42 -36.23
CA ALA A 226 1.82 20.74 -35.94
C ALA A 226 2.72 20.47 -37.15
N GLU A 227 2.65 19.29 -37.76
CA GLU A 227 3.47 18.94 -38.92
C GLU A 227 3.19 19.87 -40.12
N SER A 228 1.92 20.20 -40.38
CA SER A 228 1.52 21.11 -41.46
C SER A 228 1.90 22.58 -41.23
N SER A 229 2.31 22.96 -40.02
CA SER A 229 2.74 24.31 -39.68
C SER A 229 4.25 24.53 -39.84
N TRP A 230 5.02 23.46 -40.09
CA TRP A 230 6.48 23.50 -40.27
C TRP A 230 6.91 23.43 -41.73
N ASP A 231 5.98 23.14 -42.64
CA ASP A 231 6.07 23.31 -44.09
C ASP A 231 5.60 24.71 -44.53
#